data_AF-A0A7J8N877-F1
#
_entry.id   AF-A0A7J8N877-F1
#
_cell.length_a   1.000
_cell.length_b   1.000
_cell.length_c   1.000
_cell.angle_alpha   90.00
_cell.angle_beta   90.00
_cell.angle_gamma   90.00
#
_symmetry.space_group_name_H-M   'P 1'
#
loop_
_entity.id
_entity.type
_entity.pdbx_description
1 polymer ?
#
loop_
_entity_poly.entity_id
_entity_poly.type
_entity_poly.pdbx_seq_one_letter_code
_entity_poly.pdbx_strand_id
1 'polypeptide(L)'
;NYHPSRVLTLVYQPFALGTLAILAYHEAKINTRRRNLFGYTLFFLSSLAILVMDLATSGKGGLGTFIGICIISGVFGVADANVQGGMVGDLSYMRPEFIQSYVAGLAASGVITSALRLITKAAFENSQGGLRKGAILFFAISSFFEFLCVLLYAYVFPKLPVVKYYRSKAASEGSKTVASDLAAGGIQALPETDDVESKNQERLSNKELLLQNIDYAIDMFLIYALTLSIFPGFLSEDTGKHSLGSWYALVLISMYNVWDLIGRYIPLIKPLKLESRKALTTVIISRVLLVPAFYFTSKYGDQGWMIMLTSILGLSNGYLTVCVLTSAPKGYRGPEQNALGNLLVLFLLGGIFAG
;
A
#
# COMPACT_ATOMS: atom_id res chain seq x y z
N ASN A 1 16.20 -5.07 26.65
CA ASN A 1 15.09 -5.16 25.66
C ASN A 1 15.44 -4.33 24.43
N TYR A 2 16.19 -4.90 23.50
CA TYR A 2 16.58 -4.27 22.23
C TYR A 2 15.81 -4.99 21.12
N HIS A 3 14.90 -4.30 20.44
CA HIS A 3 14.11 -4.84 19.33
C HIS A 3 14.57 -4.18 18.02
N PRO A 4 15.70 -4.62 17.42
CA PRO A 4 16.27 -3.99 16.23
C PRO A 4 15.33 -4.00 15.04
N SER A 5 14.38 -4.94 14.98
CA SER A 5 13.34 -4.99 13.95
C SER A 5 12.41 -3.77 13.96
N ARG A 6 12.15 -3.15 15.12
CA ARG A 6 11.31 -1.94 15.21
C ARG A 6 11.99 -0.72 14.59
N VAL A 7 13.32 -0.70 14.63
CA VAL A 7 14.11 0.38 14.01
C VAL A 7 13.87 0.42 12.51
N LEU A 8 13.68 -0.72 11.85
CA LEU A 8 13.41 -0.76 10.41
C LEU A 8 12.10 -0.05 10.06
N THR A 9 11.04 -0.26 10.84
CA THR A 9 9.77 0.45 10.67
C THR A 9 9.93 1.95 10.95
N LEU A 10 10.66 2.31 12.01
CA LEU A 10 10.95 3.70 12.37
C LEU A 10 11.83 4.43 11.32
N VAL A 11 12.58 3.69 10.50
CA VAL A 11 13.32 4.27 9.38
C VAL A 11 12.47 4.28 8.11
N TYR A 12 11.72 3.21 7.82
CA TYR A 12 10.89 3.13 6.62
C TYR A 12 9.80 4.21 6.60
N GLN A 13 9.02 4.33 7.67
CA GLN A 13 7.77 5.10 7.65
C GLN A 13 7.98 6.61 7.53
N PRO A 14 8.94 7.26 8.23
CA PRO A 14 9.20 8.68 8.03
C PRO A 14 9.65 9.01 6.61
N PHE A 15 10.47 8.16 5.99
CA PHE A 15 10.91 8.35 4.61
C PHE A 15 9.75 8.18 3.63
N ALA A 16 8.88 7.18 3.85
CA ALA A 16 7.67 7.00 3.04
C ALA A 16 6.72 8.20 3.15
N LEU A 17 6.36 8.59 4.38
CA LEU A 17 5.43 9.70 4.64
C LEU A 17 5.98 11.04 4.16
N GLY A 18 7.24 11.36 4.48
CA GLY A 18 7.88 12.61 4.08
C GLY A 18 8.04 12.73 2.57
N THR A 19 8.47 11.65 1.91
CA THR A 19 8.57 11.61 0.44
C THR A 19 7.19 11.78 -0.19
N LEU A 20 6.18 11.06 0.30
CA LEU A 20 4.83 11.17 -0.25
C LEU A 20 4.23 12.56 -0.05
N ALA A 21 4.45 13.20 1.09
CA ALA A 21 3.98 14.57 1.34
C ALA A 21 4.55 15.56 0.31
N ILE A 22 5.85 15.47 0.01
CA ILE A 22 6.52 16.29 -1.01
C ILE A 22 5.95 16.01 -2.40
N LEU A 23 5.77 14.73 -2.75
CA LEU A 23 5.25 14.30 -4.04
C LEU A 23 3.78 14.68 -4.24
N ALA A 24 2.95 14.59 -3.20
CA ALA A 24 1.54 14.97 -3.22
C ALA A 24 1.38 16.50 -3.35
N TYR A 25 2.24 17.27 -2.68
CA TYR A 25 2.25 18.73 -2.81
C TYR A 25 2.64 19.20 -4.22
N HIS A 26 3.62 18.54 -4.84
CA HIS A 26 4.10 18.87 -6.18
C HIS A 26 3.47 18.02 -7.30
N GLU A 27 2.41 17.26 -7.00
CA GLU A 27 1.85 16.23 -7.88
C GLU A 27 1.61 16.75 -9.31
N ALA A 28 0.97 17.90 -9.44
CA ALA A 28 0.57 18.47 -10.73
C ALA A 28 1.75 18.77 -11.68
N LYS A 29 2.97 18.88 -11.13
CA LYS A 29 4.21 19.19 -11.89
C LYS A 29 5.06 17.95 -12.15
N ILE A 30 4.80 16.85 -11.44
CA ILE A 30 5.63 15.65 -11.50
C ILE A 30 5.04 14.67 -12.51
N ASN A 31 5.91 14.12 -13.34
CA ASN A 31 5.52 13.11 -14.31
C ASN A 31 5.31 11.74 -13.62
N THR A 32 4.09 11.20 -13.68
CA THR A 32 3.73 9.96 -12.97
C THR A 32 4.56 8.77 -13.47
N ARG A 33 4.80 8.65 -14.78
CA ARG A 33 5.65 7.59 -15.35
C ARG A 33 7.02 7.52 -14.70
N ARG A 34 7.71 8.67 -14.65
CA ARG A 34 9.07 8.77 -14.09
C ARG A 34 9.07 8.38 -12.62
N ARG A 35 8.09 8.88 -11.87
CA ARG A 35 7.88 8.56 -10.46
C ARG A 35 7.71 7.05 -10.25
N ASN A 36 6.79 6.40 -10.97
CA ASN A 36 6.52 4.97 -10.82
C ASN A 36 7.69 4.09 -11.27
N LEU A 37 8.34 4.41 -12.40
CA LEU A 37 9.53 3.67 -12.85
C LEU A 37 10.69 3.79 -11.87
N PHE A 38 10.91 5.00 -11.33
CA PHE A 38 11.92 5.22 -10.31
C PHE A 38 11.63 4.38 -9.06
N GLY A 39 10.39 4.42 -8.56
CA GLY A 39 9.97 3.63 -7.40
C GLY A 39 10.10 2.12 -7.62
N TYR A 40 9.59 1.56 -8.72
CA TYR A 40 9.74 0.13 -9.02
C TYR A 40 11.20 -0.29 -9.17
N THR A 41 12.03 0.56 -9.78
CA THR A 41 13.47 0.29 -9.91
C THR A 41 14.15 0.29 -8.54
N LEU A 42 13.80 1.23 -7.66
CA LEU A 42 14.31 1.26 -6.29
C LEU A 42 13.89 0.03 -5.49
N PHE A 43 12.64 -0.44 -5.61
CA PHE A 43 12.21 -1.70 -4.99
C PHE A 43 13.13 -2.85 -5.41
N PHE A 44 13.28 -3.06 -6.72
CA PHE A 44 14.13 -4.11 -7.28
C PHE A 44 15.59 -4.03 -6.78
N LEU A 45 16.20 -2.83 -6.87
CA LEU A 45 17.58 -2.62 -6.45
C LEU A 45 17.75 -2.81 -4.95
N SER A 46 16.79 -2.38 -4.12
CA SER A 46 16.82 -2.57 -2.68
C SER A 46 16.72 -4.04 -2.30
N SER A 47 15.81 -4.81 -2.90
CA SER A 47 15.71 -6.26 -2.67
C SER A 47 16.98 -7.00 -3.09
N LEU A 48 17.56 -6.62 -4.23
CA LEU A 48 18.84 -7.16 -4.68
C LEU A 48 19.99 -6.77 -3.72
N ALA A 49 20.00 -5.53 -3.22
CA ALA A 49 21.01 -5.06 -2.29
C ALA A 49 20.99 -5.83 -0.97
N ILE A 50 19.82 -6.23 -0.46
CA ILE A 50 19.72 -7.10 0.73
C ILE A 50 20.38 -8.45 0.47
N LEU A 51 20.14 -9.07 -0.70
CA LEU A 51 20.80 -10.33 -1.07
C LEU A 51 22.32 -10.16 -1.15
N VAL A 52 22.78 -9.14 -1.88
CA VAL A 52 24.22 -8.84 -2.04
C VAL A 52 24.86 -8.61 -0.67
N MET A 53 24.20 -7.89 0.23
CA MET A 53 24.69 -7.64 1.58
C MET A 53 24.79 -8.92 2.41
N ASP A 54 23.79 -9.79 2.38
CA ASP A 54 23.86 -11.11 3.04
C ASP A 54 25.02 -11.96 2.50
N LEU A 55 25.21 -12.01 1.18
CA LEU A 55 26.32 -12.75 0.56
C LEU A 55 27.68 -12.15 0.93
N ALA A 56 27.85 -10.82 0.80
CA ALA A 56 29.10 -10.12 1.06
C ALA A 56 29.53 -10.23 2.53
N THR A 57 28.57 -10.20 3.45
CA THR A 57 28.83 -10.35 4.89
C THR A 57 28.87 -11.83 5.32
N SER A 58 28.59 -12.76 4.42
CA SER A 58 28.36 -14.18 4.75
C SER A 58 27.30 -14.38 5.85
N GLY A 59 26.31 -13.48 5.92
CA GLY A 59 25.29 -13.44 6.97
C GLY A 59 25.85 -13.07 8.36
N LYS A 60 27.09 -12.58 8.43
CA LYS A 60 27.65 -12.06 9.68
C LYS A 60 26.93 -10.76 10.01
N GLY A 61 26.32 -10.72 11.19
CA GLY A 61 25.77 -9.50 11.75
C GLY A 61 26.87 -8.48 12.08
N GLY A 62 26.47 -7.38 12.70
CA GLY A 62 27.36 -6.30 13.09
C GLY A 62 26.75 -4.95 12.84
N LEU A 63 27.39 -3.91 13.38
CA LEU A 63 26.88 -2.54 13.28
C LEU A 63 26.81 -2.08 11.81
N GLY A 64 27.83 -2.37 11.01
CA GLY A 64 27.86 -2.01 9.58
C GLY A 64 26.72 -2.66 8.79
N THR A 65 26.51 -3.97 8.94
CA THR A 65 25.39 -4.70 8.30
C THR A 65 24.04 -4.14 8.72
N PHE A 66 23.87 -3.84 10.01
CA PHE A 66 22.64 -3.25 10.53
C PHE A 66 22.37 -1.85 9.96
N ILE A 67 23.37 -0.96 9.94
CA ILE A 67 23.26 0.37 9.31
C ILE A 67 22.90 0.23 7.84
N GLY A 68 23.52 -0.70 7.13
CA GLY A 68 23.21 -1.00 5.73
C GLY A 68 21.75 -1.39 5.52
N ILE A 69 21.21 -2.31 6.35
CA ILE A 69 19.80 -2.71 6.28
C ILE A 69 18.87 -1.52 6.58
N CYS A 70 19.21 -0.66 7.56
CA CYS A 70 18.44 0.55 7.84
C CYS A 70 18.40 1.51 6.66
N ILE A 71 19.54 1.74 5.99
CA ILE A 71 19.59 2.58 4.78
C ILE A 71 18.68 1.99 3.69
N ILE A 72 18.77 0.69 3.44
CA ILE A 72 17.92 0.01 2.44
C ILE A 72 16.45 0.11 2.83
N SER A 73 16.10 -0.01 4.12
CA SER A 73 14.75 0.19 4.63
C SER A 73 14.21 1.61 4.34
N GLY A 74 15.05 2.63 4.50
CA GLY A 74 14.69 4.00 4.12
C GLY A 74 14.46 4.16 2.61
N VAL A 75 15.31 3.52 1.79
CA VAL A 75 15.13 3.51 0.32
C VAL A 75 13.83 2.80 -0.08
N PHE A 76 13.46 1.71 0.60
CA PHE A 76 12.15 1.08 0.40
C PHE A 76 10.99 2.04 0.72
N GLY A 77 11.10 2.84 1.78
CA GLY A 77 10.10 3.87 2.08
C GLY A 77 9.98 4.93 0.97
N VAL A 78 11.11 5.39 0.42
CA VAL A 78 11.12 6.29 -0.75
C VAL A 78 10.49 5.61 -1.97
N ALA A 79 10.81 4.35 -2.23
CA ALA A 79 10.26 3.58 -3.34
C ALA A 79 8.73 3.44 -3.23
N ASP A 80 8.23 3.12 -2.04
CA ASP A 80 6.80 2.96 -1.74
C ASP A 80 6.03 4.27 -1.95
N ALA A 81 6.54 5.38 -1.42
CA ALA A 81 5.95 6.70 -1.63
C ALA A 81 5.83 7.07 -3.12
N ASN A 82 6.82 6.69 -3.92
CA ASN A 82 6.80 6.92 -5.36
C ASN A 82 5.73 6.07 -6.05
N VAL A 83 5.73 4.75 -5.83
CA VAL A 83 4.82 3.81 -6.51
C VAL A 83 3.40 3.94 -5.99
N GLN A 84 3.18 3.88 -4.68
CA GLN A 84 1.85 3.78 -4.09
C GLN A 84 1.02 5.04 -4.41
N GLY A 85 1.55 6.23 -4.16
CA GLY A 85 0.85 7.47 -4.49
C GLY A 85 0.73 7.70 -6.00
N GLY A 86 1.75 7.34 -6.79
CA GLY A 86 1.73 7.50 -8.24
C GLY A 86 0.71 6.59 -8.93
N MET A 87 0.68 5.30 -8.57
CA MET A 87 -0.28 4.32 -9.10
C MET A 87 -1.70 4.58 -8.61
N VAL A 88 -1.90 4.86 -7.32
CA VAL A 88 -3.25 5.15 -6.80
C VAL A 88 -3.81 6.41 -7.45
N GLY A 89 -2.99 7.46 -7.59
CA GLY A 89 -3.38 8.65 -8.33
C GLY A 89 -3.75 8.35 -9.79
N ASP A 90 -2.88 7.64 -10.52
CA ASP A 90 -3.14 7.28 -11.92
C ASP A 90 -4.43 6.47 -12.10
N LEU A 91 -4.68 5.52 -11.21
CA LEU A 91 -5.86 4.66 -11.30
C LEU A 91 -7.15 5.36 -10.84
N SER A 92 -7.03 6.45 -10.07
CA SER A 92 -8.19 7.19 -9.54
C SER A 92 -9.02 7.89 -10.62
N TYR A 93 -8.41 8.26 -11.75
CA TYR A 93 -9.14 8.83 -12.90
C TYR A 93 -9.60 7.80 -13.94
N MET A 94 -9.32 6.52 -13.70
CA MET A 94 -9.75 5.43 -14.56
C MET A 94 -11.06 4.81 -14.02
N ARG A 95 -11.25 3.51 -14.24
CA ARG A 95 -12.38 2.78 -13.69
C ARG A 95 -12.11 2.35 -12.24
N PRO A 96 -13.11 2.43 -11.33
CA PRO A 96 -12.95 2.00 -9.93
C PRO A 96 -12.45 0.55 -9.78
N GLU A 97 -12.78 -0.32 -10.72
CA GLU A 97 -12.33 -1.72 -10.73
C GLU A 97 -10.80 -1.84 -10.86
N PHE A 98 -10.13 -0.85 -11.48
CA PHE A 98 -8.67 -0.87 -11.65
C PHE A 98 -7.94 -0.53 -10.36
N ILE A 99 -8.36 0.53 -9.65
CA ILE A 99 -7.80 0.84 -8.33
C ILE A 99 -8.11 -0.28 -7.33
N GLN A 100 -9.31 -0.87 -7.40
CA GLN A 100 -9.66 -2.03 -6.59
C GLN A 100 -8.75 -3.23 -6.87
N SER A 101 -8.49 -3.55 -8.14
CA SER A 101 -7.59 -4.63 -8.54
C SER A 101 -6.16 -4.38 -8.04
N TYR A 102 -5.68 -3.15 -8.14
CA TYR A 102 -4.35 -2.77 -7.65
C TYR A 102 -4.22 -2.98 -6.14
N VAL A 103 -5.18 -2.48 -5.35
CA VAL A 103 -5.12 -2.64 -3.90
C VAL A 103 -5.43 -4.06 -3.43
N ALA A 104 -6.22 -4.84 -4.19
CA ALA A 104 -6.37 -6.27 -3.97
C ALA A 104 -5.06 -7.02 -4.23
N GLY A 105 -4.27 -6.60 -5.24
CA GLY A 105 -2.91 -7.09 -5.47
C GLY A 105 -1.97 -6.86 -4.28
N LEU A 106 -2.09 -5.71 -3.59
CA LEU A 106 -1.34 -5.44 -2.35
C LEU A 106 -1.72 -6.42 -1.21
N ALA A 107 -3.00 -6.80 -1.07
CA ALA A 107 -3.38 -7.82 -0.09
C ALA A 107 -2.95 -9.22 -0.49
N ALA A 108 -3.02 -9.54 -1.80
CA ALA A 108 -2.58 -10.81 -2.33
C ALA A 108 -1.08 -11.04 -2.08
N SER A 109 -0.24 -9.99 -2.19
CA SER A 109 1.18 -10.08 -1.84
C SER A 109 1.38 -10.39 -0.34
N GLY A 110 0.51 -9.87 0.54
CA GLY A 110 0.47 -10.22 1.96
C GLY A 110 0.16 -11.71 2.19
N VAL A 111 -0.85 -12.25 1.49
CA VAL A 111 -1.19 -13.68 1.56
C VAL A 111 -0.04 -14.55 1.06
N ILE A 112 0.58 -14.20 -0.07
CA ILE A 112 1.74 -14.92 -0.62
C ILE A 112 2.91 -14.86 0.37
N THR A 113 3.17 -13.70 0.98
CA THR A 113 4.21 -13.54 2.00
C THR A 113 3.95 -14.41 3.22
N SER A 114 2.71 -14.46 3.69
CA SER A 114 2.29 -15.34 4.78
C SER A 114 2.48 -16.82 4.43
N ALA A 115 2.06 -17.24 3.23
CA ALA A 115 2.25 -18.61 2.75
C ALA A 115 3.74 -18.98 2.67
N LEU A 116 4.58 -18.10 2.10
CA LEU A 116 6.03 -18.29 2.05
C LEU A 116 6.63 -18.42 3.46
N ARG A 117 6.20 -17.59 4.42
CA ARG A 117 6.68 -17.70 5.81
C ARG A 117 6.24 -18.99 6.49
N LEU A 118 5.01 -19.46 6.27
CA LEU A 118 4.54 -20.73 6.80
C LEU A 118 5.32 -21.91 6.20
N ILE A 119 5.50 -21.93 4.88
CA ILE A 119 6.24 -22.97 4.15
C ILE A 119 7.71 -22.97 4.57
N THR A 120 8.38 -21.81 4.57
CA THR A 120 9.80 -21.73 4.94
C THR A 120 10.02 -22.10 6.39
N LYS A 121 9.12 -21.73 7.30
CA LYS A 121 9.18 -22.22 8.68
C LYS A 121 9.04 -23.74 8.72
N ALA A 122 8.00 -24.31 8.11
CA ALA A 122 7.79 -25.76 8.11
C ALA A 122 8.97 -26.54 7.49
N ALA A 123 9.55 -26.02 6.40
CA ALA A 123 10.63 -26.67 5.67
C ALA A 123 12.01 -26.52 6.35
N PHE A 124 12.25 -25.41 7.05
CA PHE A 124 13.58 -25.07 7.56
C PHE A 124 13.69 -24.99 9.10
N GLU A 125 12.62 -25.24 9.87
CA GLU A 125 12.64 -25.17 11.34
C GLU A 125 13.75 -26.03 11.97
N ASN A 126 14.07 -27.17 11.35
CA ASN A 126 15.11 -28.10 11.82
C ASN A 126 16.45 -27.97 11.07
N SER A 127 16.60 -27.04 10.11
CA SER A 127 17.85 -26.83 9.37
C SER A 127 18.75 -25.83 10.08
N GLN A 128 20.06 -26.12 10.13
CA GLN A 128 21.05 -25.08 10.47
C GLN A 128 20.93 -23.90 9.49
N GLY A 129 20.85 -22.68 10.04
CA GLY A 129 20.66 -21.46 9.25
C GLY A 129 19.30 -21.36 8.53
N GLY A 130 18.29 -22.10 8.97
CA GLY A 130 16.98 -22.17 8.30
C GLY A 130 16.32 -20.81 8.05
N LEU A 131 16.37 -19.90 9.04
CA LEU A 131 15.82 -18.55 8.91
C LEU A 131 16.52 -17.72 7.83
N ARG A 132 17.85 -17.83 7.72
CA ARG A 132 18.64 -17.16 6.69
C ARG A 132 18.30 -17.70 5.30
N LYS A 133 18.23 -19.02 5.14
CA LYS A 133 17.83 -19.66 3.87
C LYS A 133 16.42 -19.22 3.45
N GLY A 134 15.48 -19.17 4.40
CA GLY A 134 14.13 -18.66 4.18
C GLY A 134 14.12 -17.19 3.74
N ALA A 135 14.93 -16.34 4.38
CA ALA A 135 15.06 -14.93 4.00
C ALA A 135 15.68 -14.75 2.61
N ILE A 136 16.74 -15.49 2.28
CA ILE A 136 17.36 -15.47 0.94
C ILE A 136 16.33 -15.89 -0.13
N LEU A 137 15.58 -16.96 0.12
CA LEU A 137 14.52 -17.41 -0.79
C LEU A 137 13.45 -16.33 -0.97
N PHE A 138 13.00 -15.71 0.12
CA PHE A 138 12.02 -14.63 0.08
C PHE A 138 12.51 -13.45 -0.77
N PHE A 139 13.70 -12.91 -0.48
CA PHE A 139 14.23 -11.76 -1.22
C PHE A 139 14.57 -12.09 -2.67
N ALA A 140 14.99 -13.32 -2.98
CA ALA A 140 15.20 -13.76 -4.37
C ALA A 140 13.89 -13.77 -5.17
N ILE A 141 12.82 -14.33 -4.58
CA ILE A 141 11.48 -14.32 -5.19
C ILE A 141 10.98 -12.88 -5.34
N SER A 142 11.08 -12.05 -4.29
CA SER A 142 10.65 -10.65 -4.33
C SER A 142 11.40 -9.85 -5.41
N SER A 143 12.73 -9.97 -5.49
CA SER A 143 13.54 -9.28 -6.49
C SER A 143 13.14 -9.69 -7.92
N PHE A 144 12.83 -10.97 -8.16
CA PHE A 144 12.32 -11.42 -9.45
C PHE A 144 10.97 -10.80 -9.80
N PHE A 145 10.01 -10.78 -8.86
CA PHE A 145 8.70 -10.15 -9.07
C PHE A 145 8.81 -8.64 -9.28
N GLU A 146 9.66 -7.96 -8.53
CA GLU A 146 9.90 -6.51 -8.68
C GLU A 146 10.53 -6.17 -10.03
N PHE A 147 11.49 -6.97 -10.48
CA PHE A 147 12.05 -6.84 -11.83
C PHE A 147 10.96 -6.99 -12.91
N LEU A 148 10.10 -8.00 -12.76
CA LEU A 148 8.96 -8.19 -13.66
C LEU A 148 8.00 -6.99 -13.61
N CYS A 149 7.72 -6.41 -12.43
CA CYS A 149 6.91 -5.20 -12.29
C CYS A 149 7.52 -4.01 -13.04
N VAL A 150 8.85 -3.82 -12.98
CA VAL A 150 9.55 -2.79 -13.77
C VAL A 150 9.28 -2.99 -15.26
N LEU A 151 9.47 -4.21 -15.77
CA LEU A 151 9.27 -4.52 -17.19
C LEU A 151 7.81 -4.34 -17.63
N LEU A 152 6.86 -4.85 -16.83
CA LEU A 152 5.43 -4.74 -17.11
C LEU A 152 4.99 -3.28 -17.12
N TYR A 153 5.41 -2.47 -16.15
CA TYR A 153 5.08 -1.05 -16.11
C TYR A 153 5.75 -0.26 -17.24
N ALA A 154 7.01 -0.57 -17.56
CA ALA A 154 7.75 0.12 -18.62
C ALA A 154 7.18 -0.16 -20.00
N TYR A 155 6.91 -1.43 -20.32
CA TYR A 155 6.69 -1.87 -21.70
C TYR A 155 5.26 -2.29 -22.01
N VAL A 156 4.51 -2.80 -21.02
CA VAL A 156 3.16 -3.36 -21.24
C VAL A 156 2.08 -2.34 -20.87
N PHE A 157 2.11 -1.85 -19.63
CA PHE A 157 1.08 -0.95 -19.08
C PHE A 157 0.73 0.27 -19.95
N PRO A 158 1.69 1.08 -20.45
CA PRO A 158 1.36 2.25 -21.29
C PRO A 158 0.80 1.89 -22.67
N LYS A 159 0.99 0.64 -23.13
CA LYS A 159 0.53 0.18 -24.44
C LYS A 159 -0.91 -0.34 -24.42
N LEU A 160 -1.49 -0.56 -23.24
CA LEU A 160 -2.87 -1.03 -23.11
C LEU A 160 -3.85 0.01 -23.66
N PRO A 161 -4.77 -0.35 -24.58
CA PRO A 161 -5.71 0.61 -25.19
C PRO A 161 -6.55 1.38 -24.17
N VAL A 162 -7.00 0.70 -23.11
CA VAL A 162 -7.78 1.32 -22.04
C VAL A 162 -6.97 2.35 -21.25
N VAL A 163 -5.68 2.08 -20.99
CA VAL A 163 -4.79 3.01 -20.29
C VAL A 163 -4.52 4.23 -21.15
N LYS A 164 -4.28 4.04 -22.46
CA LYS A 164 -4.12 5.14 -23.41
C LYS A 164 -5.36 6.04 -23.44
N TYR A 165 -6.55 5.44 -23.51
CA TYR A 165 -7.81 6.19 -23.51
C TYR A 165 -7.94 7.12 -22.30
N TYR A 166 -7.77 6.57 -21.07
CA TYR A 166 -7.92 7.38 -19.86
C TYR A 166 -6.82 8.44 -19.71
N ARG A 167 -5.59 8.13 -20.13
CA ARG A 167 -4.50 9.12 -20.13
C ARG A 167 -4.71 10.23 -21.14
N SER A 168 -5.23 9.94 -22.33
CA SER A 168 -5.59 10.97 -23.32
C SER A 168 -6.75 11.84 -22.80
N LYS A 169 -7.75 11.23 -22.17
CA LYS A 169 -8.84 11.96 -21.52
C LYS A 169 -8.33 12.90 -20.42
N ALA A 170 -7.47 12.40 -19.53
CA ALA A 170 -6.87 13.22 -18.47
C ALA A 170 -6.04 14.38 -19.06
N ALA A 171 -5.32 14.15 -20.17
CA ALA A 171 -4.59 15.21 -20.86
C ALA A 171 -5.52 16.28 -21.44
N SER A 172 -6.64 15.90 -22.07
CA SER A 172 -7.65 16.86 -22.58
C SER A 172 -8.33 17.65 -21.46
N GLU A 173 -8.35 17.12 -20.24
CA GLU A 173 -8.84 17.80 -19.03
C GLU A 173 -7.76 18.65 -18.34
N GLY A 174 -6.59 18.83 -18.97
CA GLY A 174 -5.50 19.70 -18.50
C GLY A 174 -4.42 19.01 -17.65
N SER A 175 -4.38 17.66 -17.60
CA SER A 175 -3.34 16.95 -16.87
C SER A 175 -1.99 16.99 -17.58
N LYS A 176 -0.97 17.54 -16.90
CA LYS A 176 0.43 17.55 -17.37
C LYS A 176 1.21 16.29 -16.98
N THR A 177 0.69 15.49 -16.05
CA THR A 177 1.41 14.35 -15.45
C THR A 177 1.55 13.16 -16.40
N VAL A 178 0.64 13.04 -17.37
CA VAL A 178 0.49 11.90 -18.30
C VAL A 178 1.26 12.03 -19.62
N ALA A 179 1.97 13.15 -19.85
CA ALA A 179 2.60 13.44 -21.15
C ALA A 179 3.62 12.36 -21.60
N SER A 180 4.53 11.96 -20.70
CA SER A 180 5.52 10.91 -21.01
C SER A 180 4.88 9.52 -21.17
N ASP A 181 3.74 9.29 -20.52
CA ASP A 181 3.01 8.04 -20.60
C ASP A 181 2.31 7.87 -21.93
N LEU A 182 1.75 8.97 -22.47
CA LEU A 182 1.20 9.01 -23.83
C LEU A 182 2.29 8.76 -24.86
N ALA A 183 3.44 9.42 -24.73
CA ALA A 183 4.58 9.21 -25.61
C ALA A 183 5.04 7.74 -25.59
N ALA A 184 5.14 7.12 -24.41
CA ALA A 184 5.46 5.70 -24.28
C ALA A 184 4.38 4.76 -24.85
N GLY A 185 3.13 5.21 -24.87
CA GLY A 185 2.01 4.55 -25.54
C GLY A 185 2.00 4.75 -27.07
N GLY A 186 2.94 5.51 -27.63
CA GLY A 186 2.98 5.82 -29.06
C GLY A 186 1.99 6.92 -29.50
N ILE A 187 1.48 7.71 -28.55
CA ILE A 187 0.64 8.87 -28.81
C ILE A 187 1.52 10.10 -28.61
N GLN A 188 1.86 10.81 -29.69
CA GLN A 188 2.40 12.16 -29.57
C GLN A 188 1.29 13.02 -28.97
N ALA A 189 1.61 13.76 -27.89
CA ALA A 189 0.65 14.64 -27.25
C ALA A 189 -0.06 15.47 -28.33
N LEU A 190 -1.40 15.46 -28.31
CA LEU A 190 -2.20 16.26 -29.22
C LEU A 190 -1.63 17.69 -29.21
N PRO A 191 -1.45 18.33 -30.38
CA PRO A 191 -1.16 19.77 -30.39
C PRO A 191 -2.23 20.45 -29.53
N GLU A 192 -1.84 21.45 -28.74
CA GLU A 192 -2.77 22.28 -27.99
C GLU A 192 -3.84 22.78 -28.98
N THR A 193 -4.97 22.07 -29.10
CA THR A 193 -6.11 22.61 -29.81
C THR A 193 -6.61 23.71 -28.89
N ASP A 194 -6.56 24.94 -29.39
CA ASP A 194 -7.20 26.11 -28.80
C ASP A 194 -8.73 25.93 -28.79
N ASP A 195 -9.23 24.86 -28.17
CA ASP A 195 -10.65 24.68 -27.87
C ASP A 195 -10.95 25.52 -26.64
N VAL A 196 -11.32 26.78 -26.94
CA VAL A 196 -11.68 27.88 -26.05
C VAL A 196 -12.76 27.50 -25.02
N GLU A 197 -13.49 26.38 -25.19
CA GLU A 197 -14.53 25.93 -24.27
C GLU A 197 -14.03 25.20 -23.00
N SER A 198 -12.81 24.65 -23.01
CA SER A 198 -12.26 23.93 -21.83
C SER A 198 -11.50 24.82 -20.84
N LYS A 199 -11.16 26.05 -21.23
CA LYS A 199 -10.34 27.01 -20.44
C LYS A 199 -11.08 27.62 -19.22
N ASN A 200 -12.38 27.38 -19.03
CA ASN A 200 -13.22 28.10 -18.04
C ASN A 200 -13.63 27.34 -16.77
N GLN A 201 -13.06 26.18 -16.47
CA GLN A 201 -13.22 25.58 -15.13
C GLN A 201 -11.85 25.38 -14.51
N GLU A 202 -11.49 26.30 -13.60
CA GLU A 202 -10.30 26.22 -12.76
C GLU A 202 -10.27 24.87 -12.03
N ARG A 203 -9.15 24.15 -12.19
CA ARG A 203 -8.85 22.94 -11.40
C ARG A 203 -8.85 23.31 -9.92
N LEU A 204 -9.58 22.55 -9.11
CA LEU A 204 -9.53 22.71 -7.66
C LEU A 204 -8.12 22.51 -7.12
N SER A 205 -7.71 23.37 -6.19
CA SER A 205 -6.45 23.22 -5.47
C SER A 205 -6.48 21.97 -4.57
N ASN A 206 -5.30 21.43 -4.24
CA ASN A 206 -5.19 20.29 -3.32
C ASN A 206 -5.85 20.59 -1.95
N LYS A 207 -5.86 21.85 -1.52
CA LYS A 207 -6.49 22.28 -0.27
C LYS A 207 -8.01 22.21 -0.37
N GLU A 208 -8.60 22.67 -1.47
CA GLU A 208 -10.05 22.60 -1.70
C GLU A 208 -10.52 21.16 -1.86
N LEU A 209 -9.78 20.35 -2.62
CA LEU A 209 -10.06 18.91 -2.75
C LEU A 209 -10.04 18.20 -1.39
N LEU A 210 -9.05 18.52 -0.55
CA LEU A 210 -8.98 17.96 0.79
C LEU A 210 -10.14 18.43 1.67
N LEU A 211 -10.48 19.72 1.65
CA LEU A 211 -11.60 20.24 2.43
C LEU A 211 -12.94 19.61 2.04
N GLN A 212 -13.17 19.36 0.74
CA GLN A 212 -14.38 18.71 0.24
C GLN A 212 -14.44 17.20 0.54
N ASN A 213 -13.30 16.56 0.83
CA ASN A 213 -13.19 15.12 1.04
C ASN A 213 -12.48 14.77 2.36
N ILE A 214 -12.58 15.67 3.35
CA ILE A 214 -11.91 15.52 4.64
C ILE A 214 -12.44 14.31 5.40
N ASP A 215 -13.72 13.98 5.21
CA ASP A 215 -14.36 12.77 5.69
C ASP A 215 -13.63 11.53 5.19
N TYR A 216 -13.45 11.39 3.88
CA TYR A 216 -12.72 10.26 3.29
C TYR A 216 -11.24 10.21 3.69
N ALA A 217 -10.60 11.37 3.85
CA ALA A 217 -9.20 11.45 4.27
C ALA A 217 -9.02 10.98 5.72
N ILE A 218 -9.86 11.47 6.64
CA ILE A 218 -9.88 11.03 8.04
C ILE A 218 -10.25 9.55 8.13
N ASP A 219 -11.24 9.10 7.35
CA ASP A 219 -11.65 7.71 7.26
C ASP A 219 -10.47 6.81 6.87
N MET A 220 -9.70 7.19 5.83
CA MET A 220 -8.50 6.47 5.42
C MET A 220 -7.43 6.44 6.52
N PHE A 221 -7.18 7.57 7.17
CA PHE A 221 -6.24 7.65 8.29
C PHE A 221 -6.65 6.72 9.44
N LEU A 222 -7.92 6.79 9.88
CA LEU A 222 -8.45 5.99 10.98
C LEU A 222 -8.42 4.50 10.66
N ILE A 223 -8.72 4.12 9.40
CA ILE A 223 -8.64 2.72 8.98
C ILE A 223 -7.26 2.14 9.29
N TYR A 224 -6.19 2.84 8.90
CA TYR A 224 -4.84 2.32 9.03
C TYR A 224 -4.23 2.56 10.42
N ALA A 225 -4.53 3.68 11.09
CA ALA A 225 -4.08 3.93 12.46
C ALA A 225 -4.64 2.88 13.43
N LEU A 226 -5.93 2.57 13.34
CA LEU A 226 -6.55 1.55 14.18
C LEU A 226 -6.01 0.16 13.87
N THR A 227 -5.87 -0.17 12.58
CA THR A 227 -5.29 -1.46 12.18
C THR A 227 -3.87 -1.61 12.73
N LEU A 228 -2.99 -0.62 12.56
CA LEU A 228 -1.57 -0.73 12.89
C LEU A 228 -1.30 -0.65 14.40
N SER A 229 -2.17 0.02 15.16
CA SER A 229 -2.12 0.00 16.63
C SER A 229 -2.35 -1.40 17.23
N ILE A 230 -2.96 -2.32 16.47
CA ILE A 230 -3.25 -3.70 16.87
C ILE A 230 -2.31 -4.67 16.14
N PHE A 231 -2.26 -4.56 14.82
CA PHE A 231 -1.59 -5.50 13.92
C PHE A 231 -0.27 -4.92 13.39
N PRO A 232 0.86 -5.67 13.43
CA PRO A 232 1.05 -6.99 14.05
C PRO A 232 1.58 -6.93 15.48
N GLY A 233 1.95 -5.74 15.98
CA GLY A 233 2.71 -5.56 17.24
C GLY A 233 2.04 -6.21 18.43
N PHE A 234 0.86 -5.70 18.81
CA PHE A 234 0.07 -6.20 19.94
C PHE A 234 -0.22 -7.70 19.81
N LEU A 235 -0.58 -8.17 18.61
CA LEU A 235 -0.87 -9.59 18.38
C LEU A 235 0.33 -10.49 18.67
N SER A 236 1.55 -10.04 18.35
CA SER A 236 2.77 -10.82 18.48
C SER A 236 3.42 -10.77 19.86
N GLU A 237 3.21 -9.69 20.62
CA GLU A 237 3.96 -9.43 21.86
C GLU A 237 3.09 -9.43 23.12
N ASP A 238 1.83 -9.00 23.03
CA ASP A 238 1.01 -8.66 24.21
C ASP A 238 -0.09 -9.69 24.52
N THR A 239 -0.12 -10.81 23.78
CA THR A 239 -1.19 -11.81 23.91
C THR A 239 -0.83 -12.98 24.83
N GLY A 240 0.40 -13.05 25.36
CA GLY A 240 0.81 -14.08 26.33
C GLY A 240 1.16 -15.44 25.72
N LYS A 241 0.91 -16.53 26.46
CA LYS A 241 1.26 -17.91 26.06
C LYS A 241 0.07 -18.60 25.38
N HIS A 242 0.33 -19.24 24.24
CA HIS A 242 -0.68 -19.90 23.41
C HIS A 242 -0.26 -21.31 23.03
N SER A 243 -1.24 -22.18 22.76
CA SER A 243 -0.97 -23.57 22.35
C SER A 243 -0.26 -23.67 20.99
N LEU A 244 -0.46 -22.67 20.11
CA LEU A 244 0.24 -22.56 18.83
C LEU A 244 1.73 -22.19 18.97
N GLY A 245 2.20 -21.82 20.16
CA GLY A 245 3.61 -21.50 20.43
C GLY A 245 4.20 -20.52 19.41
N SER A 246 5.33 -20.89 18.79
CA SER A 246 6.02 -20.06 17.80
C SER A 246 5.24 -19.85 16.49
N TRP A 247 4.14 -20.58 16.26
CA TRP A 247 3.27 -20.45 15.09
C TRP A 247 2.18 -19.41 15.26
N TYR A 248 1.89 -19.01 16.50
CA TYR A 248 0.78 -18.15 16.84
C TYR A 248 0.74 -16.84 16.04
N ALA A 249 1.82 -16.04 16.09
CA ALA A 249 1.90 -14.78 15.35
C ALA A 249 1.81 -14.99 13.82
N LEU A 250 2.39 -16.07 13.29
CA LEU A 250 2.31 -16.38 11.86
C LEU A 250 0.88 -16.73 11.44
N VAL A 251 0.15 -17.49 12.26
CA VAL A 251 -1.26 -17.81 12.01
C VAL A 251 -2.09 -16.53 12.03
N LEU A 252 -1.95 -15.68 13.06
CA LEU A 252 -2.69 -14.42 13.13
C LEU A 252 -2.42 -13.50 11.93
N ILE A 253 -1.15 -13.35 11.53
CA ILE A 253 -0.77 -12.56 10.34
C ILE A 253 -1.36 -13.16 9.06
N SER A 254 -1.38 -14.49 8.94
CA SER A 254 -1.98 -15.17 7.80
C SER A 254 -3.50 -14.95 7.75
N MET A 255 -4.18 -15.05 8.89
CA MET A 255 -5.61 -14.82 8.98
C MET A 255 -5.95 -13.36 8.64
N TYR A 256 -5.22 -12.39 9.19
CA TYR A 256 -5.38 -10.98 8.82
C TYR A 256 -5.26 -10.79 7.30
N ASN A 257 -4.17 -11.27 6.68
CA ASN A 257 -3.92 -11.07 5.24
C ASN A 257 -4.98 -11.74 4.35
N VAL A 258 -5.43 -12.95 4.70
CA VAL A 258 -6.49 -13.65 3.95
C VAL A 258 -7.80 -12.89 4.01
N TRP A 259 -8.20 -12.46 5.20
CA TRP A 259 -9.46 -11.72 5.36
C TRP A 259 -9.38 -10.28 4.81
N ASP A 260 -8.21 -9.63 4.83
CA ASP A 260 -7.98 -8.36 4.14
C ASP A 260 -8.16 -8.52 2.62
N LEU A 261 -7.61 -9.59 2.04
CA LEU A 261 -7.81 -9.90 0.62
C LEU A 261 -9.29 -10.14 0.29
N ILE A 262 -9.98 -10.97 1.09
CA ILE A 262 -11.42 -11.21 0.92
C ILE A 262 -12.20 -9.90 1.01
N GLY A 263 -11.91 -9.07 2.01
CA GLY A 263 -12.56 -7.76 2.21
C GLY A 263 -12.43 -6.85 1.00
N ARG A 264 -11.28 -6.82 0.34
CA ARG A 264 -11.07 -6.00 -0.87
C ARG A 264 -11.90 -6.45 -2.08
N TYR A 265 -12.36 -7.69 -2.11
CA TYR A 265 -13.20 -8.21 -3.19
C TYR A 265 -14.71 -8.06 -2.91
N ILE A 266 -15.14 -7.93 -1.65
CA ILE A 266 -16.57 -7.74 -1.30
C ILE A 266 -17.24 -6.61 -2.12
N PRO A 267 -16.62 -5.42 -2.33
CA PRO A 267 -17.24 -4.34 -3.08
C PRO A 267 -17.52 -4.63 -4.56
N LEU A 268 -17.01 -5.74 -5.13
CA LEU A 268 -17.41 -6.20 -6.48
C LEU A 268 -18.88 -6.64 -6.50
N ILE A 269 -19.40 -7.11 -5.37
CA ILE A 269 -20.79 -7.48 -5.19
C ILE A 269 -21.56 -6.19 -4.90
N LYS A 270 -22.10 -5.54 -5.95
CA LYS A 270 -22.67 -4.17 -5.88
C LYS A 270 -23.62 -3.93 -4.68
N PRO A 271 -24.54 -4.84 -4.32
CA PRO A 271 -25.42 -4.63 -3.15
C PRO A 271 -24.68 -4.57 -1.81
N LEU A 272 -23.48 -5.15 -1.72
CA LEU A 272 -22.65 -5.16 -0.53
C LEU A 272 -21.66 -4.00 -0.49
N LYS A 273 -21.60 -3.15 -1.52
CA LYS A 273 -20.70 -2.00 -1.52
C LYS A 273 -21.30 -0.84 -0.73
N LEU A 274 -20.59 -0.39 0.30
CA LEU A 274 -20.98 0.79 1.07
C LEU A 274 -20.58 2.08 0.35
N GLU A 275 -21.57 2.77 -0.23
CA GLU A 275 -21.35 4.04 -0.95
C GLU A 275 -21.81 5.29 -0.16
N SER A 276 -22.60 5.11 0.90
CA SER A 276 -23.06 6.22 1.74
C SER A 276 -21.91 6.77 2.58
N ARG A 277 -21.50 8.03 2.34
CA ARG A 277 -20.44 8.73 3.09
C ARG A 277 -20.65 8.63 4.61
N LYS A 278 -21.85 8.98 5.10
CA LYS A 278 -22.17 8.95 6.54
C LYS A 278 -22.05 7.54 7.14
N ALA A 279 -22.56 6.54 6.41
CA ALA A 279 -22.50 5.16 6.87
C ALA A 279 -21.05 4.64 6.88
N LEU A 280 -20.25 5.01 5.88
CA LEU A 280 -18.83 4.67 5.79
C LEU A 280 -18.05 5.21 6.99
N THR A 281 -18.18 6.50 7.27
CA THR A 281 -17.53 7.14 8.43
C THR A 281 -18.00 6.52 9.75
N THR A 282 -19.30 6.23 9.89
CA THR A 282 -19.84 5.60 11.12
C THR A 282 -19.25 4.21 11.34
N VAL A 283 -19.18 3.38 10.29
CA VAL A 283 -18.58 2.04 10.38
C VAL A 283 -17.08 2.14 10.69
N ILE A 284 -16.35 3.08 10.09
CA ILE A 284 -14.92 3.27 10.36
C ILE A 284 -14.67 3.70 11.80
N ILE A 285 -15.42 4.69 12.30
CA ILE A 285 -15.33 5.12 13.71
C ILE A 285 -15.68 3.97 14.65
N SER A 286 -16.66 3.14 14.31
CA SER A 286 -17.02 1.98 15.15
C SER A 286 -15.88 0.96 15.31
N ARG A 287 -14.89 0.93 14.40
CA ARG A 287 -13.70 0.08 14.54
C ARG A 287 -12.86 0.41 15.77
N VAL A 288 -13.01 1.59 16.38
CA VAL A 288 -12.37 1.92 17.67
C VAL A 288 -12.74 0.89 18.74
N LEU A 289 -13.93 0.29 18.66
CA LEU A 289 -14.36 -0.78 19.58
C LEU A 289 -13.53 -2.07 19.46
N LEU A 290 -12.77 -2.25 18.38
CA LEU A 290 -11.84 -3.37 18.24
C LEU A 290 -10.71 -3.27 19.27
N VAL A 291 -10.18 -2.08 19.57
CA VAL A 291 -9.08 -1.91 20.52
C VAL A 291 -9.40 -2.51 21.90
N PRO A 292 -10.49 -2.12 22.60
CA PRO A 292 -10.85 -2.76 23.86
C PRO A 292 -11.24 -4.23 23.69
N ALA A 293 -11.82 -4.64 22.55
CA ALA A 293 -12.14 -6.05 22.31
C ALA A 293 -10.88 -6.94 22.23
N PHE A 294 -9.83 -6.48 21.55
CA PHE A 294 -8.53 -7.15 21.48
C PHE A 294 -7.86 -7.23 22.86
N TYR A 295 -7.89 -6.13 23.62
CA TYR A 295 -7.33 -6.10 24.97
C TYR A 295 -8.10 -7.00 25.95
N PHE A 296 -9.42 -7.05 25.86
CA PHE A 296 -10.23 -7.97 26.67
C PHE A 296 -9.94 -9.42 26.30
N THR A 297 -9.87 -9.72 24.99
CA THR A 297 -9.60 -11.07 24.49
C THR A 297 -8.20 -11.55 24.85
N SER A 298 -7.18 -10.68 24.89
CA SER A 298 -5.83 -11.09 25.30
C SER A 298 -5.74 -11.51 26.77
N LYS A 299 -6.67 -11.04 27.62
CA LYS A 299 -6.71 -11.41 29.06
C LYS A 299 -7.63 -12.57 29.36
N TYR A 300 -8.78 -12.63 28.69
CA TYR A 300 -9.87 -13.54 29.07
C TYR A 300 -10.30 -14.49 27.96
N GLY A 301 -9.90 -14.21 26.72
CA GLY A 301 -10.24 -15.04 25.56
C GLY A 301 -9.16 -16.08 25.25
N ASP A 302 -9.55 -17.11 24.52
CA ASP A 302 -8.61 -18.08 23.95
C ASP A 302 -8.05 -17.61 22.59
N GLN A 303 -7.10 -18.39 22.07
CA GLN A 303 -6.49 -18.15 20.76
C GLN A 303 -7.50 -18.13 19.60
N GLY A 304 -8.63 -18.85 19.72
CA GLY A 304 -9.68 -18.89 18.71
C GLY A 304 -10.42 -17.56 18.59
N TRP A 305 -10.76 -16.95 19.72
CA TRP A 305 -11.31 -15.59 19.76
C TRP A 305 -10.34 -14.56 19.19
N MET A 306 -9.04 -14.69 19.48
CA MET A 306 -8.03 -13.79 18.90
C MET A 306 -7.93 -13.94 17.38
N ILE A 307 -7.97 -15.17 16.87
CA ILE A 307 -8.01 -15.46 15.43
C ILE A 307 -9.26 -14.84 14.78
N MET A 308 -10.42 -14.96 15.42
CA MET A 308 -11.67 -14.38 14.94
C MET A 308 -11.59 -12.85 14.88
N LEU A 309 -11.15 -12.18 15.95
CA LEU A 309 -11.00 -10.72 15.95
C LEU A 309 -9.98 -10.25 14.91
N THR A 310 -8.87 -10.97 14.75
CA THR A 310 -7.86 -10.67 13.73
C THR A 310 -8.41 -10.81 12.31
N SER A 311 -9.29 -11.79 12.10
CA SER A 311 -10.02 -11.98 10.84
C SER A 311 -10.97 -10.82 10.55
N ILE A 312 -11.75 -10.38 11.56
CA ILE A 312 -12.64 -9.20 11.45
C ILE A 312 -11.83 -7.93 11.18
N LEU A 313 -10.67 -7.79 11.82
CA LEU A 313 -9.76 -6.66 11.60
C LEU A 313 -9.30 -6.59 10.15
N GLY A 314 -8.82 -7.71 9.58
CA GLY A 314 -8.43 -7.81 8.17
C GLY A 314 -9.59 -7.53 7.23
N LEU A 315 -10.72 -8.21 7.44
CA LEU A 315 -11.93 -8.05 6.63
C LEU A 315 -12.40 -6.59 6.55
N SER A 316 -12.52 -5.93 7.70
CA SER A 316 -12.95 -4.53 7.78
C SER A 316 -11.91 -3.59 7.17
N ASN A 317 -10.61 -3.83 7.38
CA ASN A 317 -9.55 -3.01 6.79
C ASN A 317 -9.62 -3.00 5.26
N GLY A 318 -9.66 -4.18 4.65
CA GLY A 318 -9.66 -4.34 3.20
C GLY A 318 -10.94 -3.80 2.56
N TYR A 319 -12.08 -4.14 3.14
CA TYR A 319 -13.40 -3.71 2.66
C TYR A 319 -13.56 -2.19 2.66
N LEU A 320 -13.26 -1.55 3.78
CA LEU A 320 -13.44 -0.10 3.94
C LEU A 320 -12.42 0.69 3.12
N THR A 321 -11.18 0.20 3.00
CA THR A 321 -10.17 0.80 2.12
C THR A 321 -10.67 0.92 0.69
N VAL A 322 -11.23 -0.16 0.13
CA VAL A 322 -11.75 -0.17 -1.24
C VAL A 322 -12.98 0.75 -1.37
N CYS A 323 -13.88 0.75 -0.38
CA CYS A 323 -15.04 1.63 -0.39
C CYS A 323 -14.64 3.11 -0.45
N VAL A 324 -13.65 3.54 0.35
CA VAL A 324 -13.13 4.91 0.33
C VAL A 324 -12.46 5.22 -1.02
N LEU A 325 -11.47 4.41 -1.43
CA LEU A 325 -10.66 4.69 -2.63
C LEU A 325 -11.48 4.68 -3.93
N THR A 326 -12.56 3.92 -3.99
CA THR A 326 -13.44 3.87 -5.18
C THR A 326 -14.57 4.90 -5.16
N SER A 327 -14.84 5.53 -4.01
CA SER A 327 -15.95 6.48 -3.86
C SER A 327 -15.47 7.93 -3.83
N ALA A 328 -14.33 8.21 -3.20
CA ALA A 328 -13.82 9.58 -3.05
C ALA A 328 -13.50 10.28 -4.38
N PRO A 329 -12.85 9.64 -5.38
CA PRO A 329 -12.56 10.31 -6.65
C PRO A 329 -13.78 10.53 -7.55
N LYS A 330 -14.96 9.97 -7.25
CA LYS A 330 -16.13 10.10 -8.13
C LYS A 330 -16.60 11.55 -8.21
N GLY A 331 -16.89 12.02 -9.42
CA GLY A 331 -17.43 13.36 -9.68
C GLY A 331 -16.39 14.45 -9.92
N TYR A 332 -15.10 14.13 -9.81
CA TYR A 332 -13.99 15.03 -10.12
C TYR A 332 -13.42 14.79 -11.53
N ARG A 333 -12.67 15.77 -12.05
CA ARG A 333 -11.93 15.63 -13.32
C ARG A 333 -10.66 14.81 -13.12
N GLY A 334 -10.10 14.25 -14.19
CA GLY A 334 -8.91 13.40 -14.15
C GLY A 334 -7.72 13.97 -13.38
N PRO A 335 -7.32 15.25 -13.57
CA PRO A 335 -6.25 15.85 -12.79
C PRO A 335 -6.55 15.95 -11.28
N GLU A 336 -7.82 16.21 -10.92
CA GLU A 336 -8.28 16.31 -9.53
C GLU A 336 -8.40 14.93 -8.88
N GLN A 337 -8.87 13.93 -9.63
CA GLN A 337 -8.90 12.53 -9.22
C GLN A 337 -7.49 12.01 -8.94
N ASN A 338 -6.49 12.37 -9.77
CA ASN A 338 -5.09 12.03 -9.53
C ASN A 338 -4.57 12.63 -8.22
N ALA A 339 -4.82 13.92 -8.01
CA ALA A 339 -4.43 14.61 -6.79
C ALA A 339 -5.12 14.05 -5.54
N LEU A 340 -6.43 13.79 -5.62
CA LEU A 340 -7.19 13.22 -4.52
C LEU A 340 -6.72 11.80 -4.19
N GLY A 341 -6.39 10.97 -5.20
CA GLY A 341 -5.76 9.67 -4.98
C GLY A 341 -4.45 9.78 -4.20
N ASN A 342 -3.58 10.73 -4.55
CA ASN A 342 -2.34 11.01 -3.82
C ASN A 342 -2.59 11.46 -2.37
N LEU A 343 -3.57 12.35 -2.16
CA LEU A 343 -3.95 12.80 -0.82
C LEU A 343 -4.48 11.65 0.03
N LEU A 344 -5.30 10.75 -0.52
CA LEU A 344 -5.79 9.59 0.22
C LEU A 344 -4.65 8.65 0.63
N VAL A 345 -3.66 8.43 -0.24
CA VAL A 345 -2.45 7.67 0.15
C VAL A 345 -1.64 8.40 1.22
N LEU A 346 -1.59 9.73 1.19
CA LEU A 346 -0.92 10.51 2.25
C LEU A 346 -1.56 10.27 3.62
N PHE A 347 -2.91 10.26 3.70
CA PHE A 347 -3.62 9.95 4.93
C PHE A 347 -3.52 8.48 5.32
N LEU A 348 -3.47 7.56 4.34
CA LEU A 348 -3.18 6.15 4.56
C LEU A 348 -1.82 5.97 5.25
N LEU A 349 -0.74 6.53 4.68
CA LEU A 349 0.60 6.46 5.27
C LEU A 349 0.69 7.21 6.60
N GLY A 350 -0.03 8.33 6.74
CA GLY A 350 -0.16 9.04 8.01
C GLY A 350 -0.78 8.16 9.10
N GLY A 351 -1.82 7.39 8.74
CA GLY A 351 -2.45 6.41 9.63
C GLY A 351 -1.48 5.29 10.01
N ILE A 352 -0.75 4.74 9.03
CA ILE A 352 0.28 3.71 9.28
C ILE A 352 1.40 4.24 10.19
N PHE A 353 1.79 5.51 10.05
CA PHE A 353 2.83 6.12 10.88
C PHE A 353 2.36 6.39 12.32
N ALA A 354 1.08 6.73 12.49
CA ALA A 354 0.49 7.05 13.79
C ALA A 354 0.12 5.81 14.63
N GLY A 355 -0.35 4.75 13.97
CA GLY A 355 -0.66 3.46 14.60
C GLY A 355 0.59 2.64 14.83
#